data_AF-A0AAP2D5U2-F1
#
_entry.id   AF-A0AAP2D5U2-F1
#
_cell.length_a   1.000
_cell.length_b   1.000
_cell.length_c   1.000
_cell.angle_alpha   90.00
_cell.angle_beta   90.00
_cell.angle_gamma   90.00
#
_symmetry.space_group_name_H-M   'P 1'
#
loop_
_entity.id
_entity.type
_entity.pdbx_description
1 polymer ?
#
loop_
_entity_poly.entity_id
_entity_poly.type
_entity_poly.pdbx_seq_one_letter_code
_entity_poly.pdbx_strand_id
1 'polypeptide(L)'
;MAIKKRKFIFVMILLFYSIPARHYSGRALTANKTLWTGYVIESGSKRILLSGDSGYGPHYKDIAARFKRFDLVALDMGQYDPLWPYIHMTPEEASRVV
;
A
#
# COMPACT_ATOMS: atom_id res chain seq x y z
N MET A 1 32.84 20.13 -37.98
CA MET A 1 32.43 20.39 -36.58
C MET A 1 31.49 19.26 -36.15
N ALA A 2 31.94 18.32 -35.30
CA ALA A 2 31.15 17.13 -34.95
C ALA A 2 30.43 17.33 -33.61
N ILE A 3 29.09 17.33 -33.63
CA ILE A 3 28.25 17.43 -32.43
C ILE A 3 28.24 16.06 -31.74
N LYS A 4 28.94 15.93 -30.61
CA LYS A 4 28.86 14.73 -29.76
C LYS A 4 27.44 14.63 -29.18
N LYS A 5 26.65 13.66 -29.66
CA LYS A 5 25.36 13.31 -29.05
C LYS A 5 25.61 12.79 -27.63
N ARG A 6 25.28 13.57 -26.60
CA ARG A 6 25.27 13.11 -25.21
C ARG A 6 24.10 12.14 -25.04
N LYS A 7 24.38 10.87 -24.69
CA LYS A 7 23.37 9.93 -24.22
C LYS A 7 23.03 10.31 -22.78
N PHE A 8 21.80 10.76 -22.54
CA PHE A 8 21.28 10.91 -21.20
C PHE A 8 20.81 9.52 -20.72
N ILE A 9 21.35 9.05 -19.61
CA ILE A 9 20.87 7.84 -18.92
C ILE A 9 19.89 8.33 -17.87
N PHE A 10 18.61 8.03 -18.05
CA PHE A 10 17.59 8.31 -17.04
C PHE A 10 17.56 7.13 -16.06
N VAL A 11 18.01 7.35 -14.82
CA VAL A 11 17.91 6.33 -13.76
C VAL A 11 16.56 6.54 -13.07
N MET A 12 15.62 5.64 -13.32
CA MET A 12 14.36 5.61 -12.58
C MET A 12 14.58 4.86 -11.27
N ILE A 13 14.36 5.54 -10.15
CA ILE A 13 14.40 4.94 -8.81
C ILE A 13 12.98 4.58 -8.41
N LEU A 14 12.78 3.31 -8.05
CA LEU A 14 11.51 2.81 -7.54
C LEU A 14 11.71 2.34 -6.10
N LEU A 15 11.07 3.00 -5.15
CA LEU A 15 11.16 2.68 -3.72
C LEU A 15 9.89 1.95 -3.29
N PHE A 16 10.09 0.87 -2.51
CA PHE A 16 9.01 0.09 -1.92
C PHE A 16 9.09 0.22 -0.40
N TYR A 17 8.03 0.75 0.19
CA TYR A 17 7.87 0.83 1.64
C TYR A 17 6.83 -0.18 2.08
N SER A 18 7.23 -1.17 2.86
CA SER A 18 6.30 -2.02 3.61
C SER A 18 5.61 -1.15 4.68
N ILE A 19 4.27 -1.20 4.74
CA ILE A 19 3.47 -0.40 5.66
C ILE A 19 2.59 -1.28 6.55
N PRO A 20 2.25 -0.84 7.76
CA PRO A 20 1.35 -1.60 8.62
C PRO A 20 0.02 -1.89 7.91
N ALA A 21 -0.46 -3.12 8.08
CA ALA A 21 -1.79 -3.56 7.68
C ALA A 21 -2.43 -4.31 8.86
N ARG A 22 -3.76 -4.32 8.91
CA ARG A 22 -4.52 -5.01 9.95
C ARG A 22 -5.09 -6.30 9.37
N HIS A 23 -4.33 -7.39 9.47
CA HIS A 23 -4.71 -8.69 8.90
C HIS A 23 -4.03 -9.83 9.67
N TYR A 24 -4.01 -11.03 9.09
CA TYR A 24 -3.25 -12.19 9.60
C TYR A 24 -2.65 -12.99 8.43
N SER A 25 -1.83 -14.01 8.69
CA SER A 25 -1.43 -14.95 7.63
C SER A 25 -1.85 -16.38 7.97
N GLY A 26 -2.15 -17.19 6.96
CA GLY A 26 -2.54 -18.59 7.16
C GLY A 26 -2.09 -19.48 6.01
N ARG A 27 -1.37 -20.56 6.31
CA ARG A 27 -1.08 -21.66 5.37
C ARG A 27 -1.15 -23.00 6.13
N ALA A 28 -1.83 -23.98 5.53
CA ALA A 28 -2.11 -25.28 6.16
C ALA A 28 -2.78 -25.11 7.54
N LEU A 29 -2.27 -25.79 8.57
CA LEU A 29 -2.84 -25.80 9.92
C LEU A 29 -2.21 -24.76 10.85
N THR A 30 -1.39 -23.83 10.33
CA THR A 30 -0.69 -22.83 11.14
C THR A 30 -0.95 -21.41 10.63
N ALA A 31 -1.25 -20.52 11.56
CA ALA A 31 -1.41 -19.09 11.31
C ALA A 31 -0.17 -18.29 11.72
N ASN A 32 -0.03 -17.08 11.17
CA ASN A 32 0.92 -16.04 11.57
C ASN A 32 2.39 -16.44 11.50
N LYS A 33 2.75 -17.26 10.51
CA LYS A 33 4.16 -17.64 10.25
C LYS A 33 4.89 -16.64 9.35
N THR A 34 4.16 -15.78 8.65
CA THR A 34 4.70 -14.68 7.83
C THR A 34 4.00 -13.38 8.18
N LEU A 35 4.69 -12.26 8.04
CA LEU A 35 4.08 -10.94 8.18
C LEU A 35 3.14 -10.66 6.99
N TRP A 36 2.05 -9.95 7.25
CA TRP A 36 1.19 -9.33 6.25
C TRP A 36 1.53 -7.84 6.16
N THR A 37 1.30 -7.22 5.01
CA THR A 37 1.68 -5.82 4.78
C THR A 37 0.93 -5.23 3.59
N GLY A 38 0.82 -3.90 3.58
CA GLY A 38 0.57 -3.14 2.36
C GLY A 38 1.88 -2.57 1.80
N TYR A 39 1.79 -1.81 0.72
CA TYR A 39 2.93 -1.10 0.16
C TYR A 39 2.61 0.35 -0.18
N VAL A 40 3.56 1.23 0.09
CA VAL A 40 3.70 2.48 -0.67
C VAL A 40 4.79 2.30 -1.70
N ILE A 41 4.47 2.57 -2.97
CA ILE A 41 5.43 2.55 -4.07
C ILE A 41 5.68 4.00 -4.48
N GLU A 42 6.93 4.43 -4.46
CA GLU A 42 7.35 5.79 -4.79
C GLU A 42 8.32 5.82 -5.98
N SER A 43 8.07 6.73 -6.92
CA SER A 43 8.99 7.08 -8.00
C SER A 43 8.94 8.57 -8.27
N GLY A 44 10.02 9.28 -7.93
CA GLY A 44 10.06 10.74 -8.00
C GLY A 44 8.97 11.39 -7.14
N SER A 45 8.07 12.16 -7.76
CA SER A 45 6.94 12.81 -7.07
C SER A 45 5.67 11.96 -7.04
N LYS A 46 5.71 10.75 -7.61
CA LYS A 46 4.56 9.85 -7.74
C LYS A 46 4.53 8.83 -6.62
N ARG A 47 3.36 8.65 -6.02
CA ARG A 47 3.13 7.64 -4.97
C ARG A 47 1.87 6.84 -5.21
N ILE A 48 1.97 5.53 -5.02
CA ILE A 48 0.84 4.60 -5.05
C ILE A 48 0.72 3.95 -3.68
N LEU A 49 -0.47 3.94 -3.09
CA LEU A 49 -0.81 3.16 -1.91
C LEU A 49 -1.52 1.87 -2.34
N LEU A 50 -0.98 0.72 -1.95
CA LEU A 50 -1.60 -0.60 -2.04
C LEU A 50 -1.85 -1.10 -0.61
N SER A 51 -3.10 -1.24 -0.18
CA SER A 51 -3.36 -1.64 1.21
C SER A 51 -2.98 -3.09 1.53
N GLY A 52 -3.01 -3.97 0.52
CA GLY A 52 -3.17 -5.41 0.74
C GLY A 52 -4.51 -5.73 1.40
N ASP A 53 -4.70 -6.98 1.82
CA ASP A 53 -5.84 -7.34 2.68
C ASP A 53 -5.62 -6.68 4.04
N SER A 54 -6.54 -5.79 4.43
CA SER A 54 -6.42 -5.03 5.68
C SER A 54 -7.76 -4.49 6.10
N GLY A 55 -8.09 -4.64 7.38
CA GLY A 55 -9.22 -3.94 7.99
C GLY A 55 -8.93 -2.46 8.23
N TYR A 56 -9.99 -1.71 8.50
CA TYR A 56 -9.91 -0.29 8.85
C TYR A 56 -9.24 -0.08 10.22
N GLY A 57 -8.48 1.01 10.36
CA GLY A 57 -7.76 1.30 11.58
C GLY A 57 -6.98 2.62 11.57
N PRO A 58 -6.43 3.02 12.73
CA PRO A 58 -5.68 4.26 12.88
C PRO A 58 -4.38 4.31 12.05
N HIS A 59 -3.82 3.16 11.67
CA HIS A 59 -2.60 3.07 10.86
C HIS A 59 -2.71 3.82 9.54
N TYR A 60 -3.90 3.91 8.94
CA TYR A 60 -4.11 4.69 7.72
C TYR A 60 -3.89 6.20 7.94
N LYS A 61 -4.20 6.73 9.12
CA LYS A 61 -3.90 8.12 9.47
C LYS A 61 -2.39 8.34 9.59
N ASP A 62 -1.68 7.39 10.18
CA ASP A 62 -0.22 7.44 10.30
C ASP A 62 0.47 7.35 8.93
N ILE A 63 -0.04 6.48 8.04
CA ILE A 63 0.39 6.36 6.64
C ILE A 63 0.15 7.68 5.90
N ALA A 64 -1.05 8.26 6.02
CA ALA A 64 -1.39 9.54 5.38
C ALA A 64 -0.49 10.67 5.88
N ALA A 65 -0.26 10.76 7.19
CA ALA A 65 0.61 11.77 7.79
C ALA A 65 2.07 11.65 7.30
N ARG A 66 2.57 10.42 7.14
CA ARG A 66 3.95 10.15 6.70
C ARG A 66 4.17 10.46 5.21
N PHE A 67 3.28 9.99 4.33
CA PHE A 67 3.47 10.07 2.87
C PHE A 67 2.76 11.26 2.23
N LYS A 68 1.85 11.92 2.95
CA LYS A 68 1.14 13.18 2.66
C LYS A 68 0.19 13.17 1.46
N ARG A 69 0.61 12.62 0.32
CA ARG A 69 -0.14 12.60 -0.94
C ARG A 69 0.09 11.29 -1.68
N PHE A 70 -0.98 10.76 -2.26
CA PHE A 70 -0.95 9.64 -3.18
C PHE A 70 -1.53 10.07 -4.54
N ASP A 71 -0.96 9.55 -5.62
CA ASP A 71 -1.50 9.72 -6.98
C ASP A 71 -2.49 8.60 -7.33
N LEU A 72 -2.37 7.45 -6.66
CA LEU A 72 -3.30 6.33 -6.76
C LEU A 72 -3.40 5.63 -5.40
N VAL A 73 -4.61 5.20 -5.06
CA VAL A 73 -4.91 4.46 -3.84
C VAL A 73 -5.73 3.24 -4.24
N ALA A 74 -5.17 2.05 -4.02
CA ALA A 74 -5.84 0.77 -4.22
C ALA A 74 -6.05 0.13 -2.85
N LEU A 75 -7.31 -0.01 -2.47
CA LEU A 75 -7.73 -0.48 -1.16
C LEU A 75 -8.47 -1.79 -1.26
N ASP A 76 -8.33 -2.60 -0.21
CA ASP A 76 -9.28 -3.66 0.06
C ASP A 76 -10.67 -3.08 0.29
N MET A 77 -11.64 -3.66 -0.38
CA MET A 77 -13.07 -3.39 -0.25
C MET A 77 -13.88 -4.62 -0.68
N GLY A 78 -13.25 -5.79 -0.67
CA GLY A 78 -13.82 -7.07 -1.07
C GLY A 78 -13.87 -8.02 0.12
N GLN A 79 -14.63 -9.10 -0.02
CA GLN A 79 -14.80 -10.12 1.03
C GLN A 79 -15.19 -9.57 2.42
N TYR A 80 -15.76 -8.37 2.54
CA TYR A 80 -16.19 -7.85 3.84
C TYR A 80 -17.37 -8.66 4.40
N ASP A 81 -17.34 -8.92 5.70
CA ASP A 81 -18.41 -9.64 6.42
C ASP A 81 -18.40 -9.24 7.91
N PRO A 82 -19.57 -9.18 8.57
CA PRO A 82 -19.66 -8.97 10.02
C PRO A 82 -18.85 -9.95 10.89
N LEU A 83 -18.51 -11.13 10.37
CA LEU A 83 -17.70 -12.13 11.08
C LEU A 83 -16.20 -11.79 11.13
N TRP A 84 -15.71 -10.88 10.28
CA TRP A 84 -14.29 -10.51 10.25
C TRP A 84 -14.05 -9.00 9.98
N PRO A 85 -14.66 -8.11 10.77
CA PRO A 85 -14.65 -6.67 10.55
C PRO A 85 -13.28 -6.01 10.77
N TYR A 86 -12.34 -6.76 11.34
CA TYR A 86 -11.02 -6.25 11.68
C TYR A 86 -9.96 -6.50 10.61
N ILE A 87 -10.27 -7.29 9.60
CA ILE A 87 -9.27 -7.78 8.65
C ILE A 87 -9.62 -7.51 7.19
N HIS A 88 -10.88 -7.16 6.89
CA HIS A 88 -11.35 -6.66 5.60
C HIS A 88 -12.18 -5.40 5.80
N MET A 89 -12.04 -4.43 4.89
CA MET A 89 -12.81 -3.18 4.91
C MET A 89 -14.11 -3.30 4.13
N THR A 90 -15.16 -2.67 4.65
CA THR A 90 -16.34 -2.31 3.85
C THR A 90 -16.00 -1.21 2.83
N PRO A 91 -16.76 -1.05 1.73
CA PRO A 91 -16.61 0.06 0.81
C PRO A 91 -16.70 1.43 1.51
N GLU A 92 -17.56 1.56 2.52
CA GLU A 92 -17.72 2.78 3.31
C GLU A 92 -16.48 3.09 4.15
N GLU A 93 -15.84 2.08 4.74
CA GLU A 93 -14.57 2.26 5.45
C GLU A 93 -13.43 2.59 4.49
N ALA A 94 -13.35 1.91 3.35
CA ALA A 94 -12.36 2.19 2.31
C ALA A 94 -12.45 3.63 1.82
N SER A 95 -13.67 4.18 1.68
CA SER A 95 -13.88 5.59 1.30
C SER A 95 -13.33 6.62 2.31
N ARG A 96 -13.03 6.19 3.54
CA ARG A 96 -12.46 7.03 4.61
C ARG A 96 -10.95 6.88 4.75
N VAL A 97 -10.34 6.04 3.93
CA VAL A 97 -8.89 5.89 3.88
C VAL A 97 -8.33 6.98 2.97
N VAL A 98 -7.42 7.76 3.55
CA VAL A 98 -6.65 8.90 3.00
C VAL A 98 -7.45 10.12 2.53
#